data_AF-A0A660RYS6-F1
#
_entry.id   AF-A0A660RYS6-F1
#
_cell.length_a   1.000
_cell.length_b   1.000
_cell.length_c   1.000
_cell.angle_alpha   90.00
_cell.angle_beta   90.00
_cell.angle_gamma   90.00
#
_symmetry.space_group_name_H-M   'P 1'
#
loop_
_entity.id
_entity.type
_entity.pdbx_description
1 polymer ?
#
loop_
_entity_poly.entity_id
_entity_poly.type
_entity_poly.pdbx_seq_one_letter_code
_entity_poly.pdbx_strand_id
1 'polypeptide(L)' 'MQSSQLKVKINSRYLTFLKFILEGYDHLAVLTVLDGKEGLVKINFYYTQYDLIMEILEDLKERFKIKFL' A
#
# COMPACT_ATOMS: atom_id res chain seq x y z
N MET A 1 15.17 -0.11 14.89
CA MET A 1 14.32 0.38 13.78
C MET A 1 13.08 -0.49 13.75
N GLN A 2 11.91 0.08 14.06
CA GLN A 2 10.65 -0.68 14.11
C GLN A 2 9.95 -0.57 12.76
N SER A 3 9.73 -1.70 12.08
CA SER A 3 8.94 -1.76 10.86
C SER A 3 7.48 -2.02 11.19
N SER A 4 6.60 -1.38 10.42
CA SER A 4 5.16 -1.60 10.45
C SER A 4 4.73 -2.24 9.14
N GLN A 5 3.63 -2.99 9.20
CA GLN A 5 3.07 -3.64 8.03
C GLN A 5 1.55 -3.54 8.04
N LEU A 6 0.98 -3.39 6.85
CA LEU A 6 -0.45 -3.31 6.62
C LEU A 6 -0.84 -4.27 5.50
N LYS A 7 -1.93 -5.01 5.68
CA LYS A 7 -2.52 -5.82 4.61
C LYS A 7 -3.71 -5.07 4.05
N VAL A 8 -3.72 -4.93 2.72
CA VAL A 8 -4.85 -4.31 2.02
C VAL A 8 -5.21 -5.13 0.79
N LYS A 9 -6.48 -5.09 0.44
CA LYS A 9 -6.99 -5.58 -0.83
C LYS A 9 -7.23 -4.37 -1.74
N ILE A 10 -6.76 -4.42 -2.97
CA ILE A 10 -6.96 -3.37 -3.98
C ILE A 10 -7.45 -4.00 -5.28
N ASN A 11 -7.97 -3.21 -6.21
CA ASN A 11 -8.24 -3.73 -7.55
C ASN A 11 -6.91 -4.10 -8.25
N SER A 12 -6.80 -5.36 -8.68
CA SER A 12 -5.57 -5.94 -9.24
C SER A 12 -5.01 -5.17 -10.44
N ARG A 13 -5.86 -4.47 -11.21
CA ARG A 13 -5.42 -3.60 -12.32
C ARG A 13 -4.50 -2.47 -11.88
N TYR A 14 -4.57 -2.06 -10.62
CA TYR A 14 -3.82 -0.93 -10.09
C TYR A 14 -2.65 -1.31 -9.17
N LEU A 15 -2.32 -2.60 -9.05
CA LEU A 15 -1.19 -3.07 -8.22
C LEU A 15 0.11 -2.36 -8.57
N THR A 16 0.44 -2.32 -9.86
CA THR A 16 1.66 -1.67 -10.33
C THR A 16 1.64 -0.17 -10.06
N PHE A 17 0.49 0.48 -10.22
CA PHE A 17 0.35 1.92 -9.98
C PHE A 17 0.55 2.27 -8.50
N LEU A 18 -0.11 1.56 -7.58
CA LEU A 18 0.08 1.76 -6.15
C LEU A 18 1.53 1.47 -5.72
N LYS A 19 2.14 0.42 -6.28
CA LYS A 19 3.55 0.10 -6.05
C LYS A 19 4.47 1.27 -6.45
N PHE A 20 4.23 1.88 -7.61
CA PHE A 20 5.01 3.04 -8.06
C PHE A 20 4.88 4.25 -7.13
N ILE A 21 3.68 4.54 -6.61
CA ILE A 21 3.50 5.64 -5.66
C ILE A 21 4.29 5.39 -4.38
N LEU A 22 4.16 4.19 -3.81
CA LEU A 22 4.75 3.87 -2.51
C LEU A 22 6.27 3.71 -2.57
N GLU A 23 6.80 3.08 -3.62
CA GLU A 23 8.24 2.83 -3.74
C GLU A 23 9.00 3.98 -4.41
N GLY A 24 8.32 4.78 -5.23
CA GLY A 24 8.91 5.90 -5.96
C GLY A 24 9.04 7.18 -5.14
N TYR A 25 8.25 7.34 -4.08
CA TYR A 25 8.30 8.51 -3.20
C TYR A 25 9.30 8.27 -2.06
N ASP A 26 10.60 8.51 -2.31
CA ASP A 26 11.70 8.38 -1.33
C ASP A 26 11.67 7.06 -0.52
N HIS A 27 11.32 5.95 -1.19
CA HIS A 27 11.16 4.62 -0.57
C HIS A 27 10.19 4.58 0.64
N LEU A 28 9.12 5.38 0.59
CA LEU A 28 8.11 5.50 1.65
C LEU A 28 7.60 4.13 2.15
N ALA A 29 7.32 3.21 1.23
CA ALA A 29 6.88 1.87 1.55
C ALA A 29 7.31 0.85 0.50
N VAL A 30 7.42 -0.41 0.90
CA VAL A 30 7.60 -1.54 -0.01
C VAL A 30 6.28 -2.30 -0.13
N LEU A 31 5.77 -2.45 -1.35
CA LEU A 31 4.55 -3.21 -1.62
C LEU A 31 4.90 -4.62 -2.10
N THR A 32 4.51 -5.60 -1.30
CA THR A 32 4.62 -7.03 -1.62
C THR A 32 3.26 -7.57 -2.04
N VAL A 33 3.18 -8.14 -3.24
CA VAL A 33 1.97 -8.82 -3.71
C VAL A 33 1.87 -10.19 -3.04
N LEU A 34 0.78 -10.43 -2.31
CA LEU A 34 0.49 -11.74 -1.70
C LEU A 34 -0.36 -12.60 -2.63
N ASP A 35 -1.35 -11.99 -3.29
CA ASP A 35 -2.16 -12.61 -4.34
C ASP A 35 -2.49 -11.58 -5.42
N GLY A 36 -1.92 -11.77 -6.62
CA GLY A 36 -2.11 -10.84 -7.74
C GLY A 36 -3.50 -10.92 -8.39
N LYS A 37 -4.21 -12.05 -8.29
CA LYS A 37 -5.55 -12.20 -8.86
C LYS A 37 -6.58 -11.49 -7.99
N GLU A 38 -6.49 -11.72 -6.69
CA GLU A 38 -7.38 -11.11 -5.69
C GLU A 38 -6.98 -9.66 -5.36
N GLY A 39 -5.80 -9.21 -5.79
CA GLY A 39 -5.27 -7.88 -5.47
C GLY A 39 -4.90 -7.73 -3.99
N LEU A 40 -4.52 -8.83 -3.35
CA LEU A 40 -4.09 -8.85 -1.96
C LEU A 40 -2.62 -8.45 -1.88
N VAL A 41 -2.33 -7.40 -1.11
CA VAL A 41 -0.98 -6.88 -0.94
C VAL A 41 -0.65 -6.62 0.52
N LYS A 42 0.65 -6.62 0.80
CA LYS A 42 1.24 -6.21 2.06
C LYS A 42 2.12 -5.00 1.83
N ILE A 43 1.90 -3.95 2.59
CA ILE A 43 2.69 -2.72 2.55
C ILE A 43 3.55 -2.71 3.80
N ASN A 44 4.87 -2.67 3.62
CA ASN A 44 5.82 -2.53 4.74
C ASN A 44 6.41 -1.12 4.72
N PHE A 45 6.48 -0.48 5.86
CA PHE A 45 6.95 0.90 6.00
C PHE A 45 7.60 1.10 7.38
N TYR A 46 8.31 2.21 7.55
CA TYR A 46 8.82 2.62 8.85
C TYR A 46 7.68 3.16 9.72
N TYR A 47 7.66 2.83 11.01
CA TYR A 47 6.61 3.32 11.92
C TYR A 47 6.38 4.84 11.86
N THR A 48 7.44 5.63 11.67
CA THR A 48 7.37 7.10 11.54
C THR A 48 6.61 7.59 10.30
N GLN A 49 6.35 6.71 9.33
CA GLN A 49 5.62 7.00 8.10
C GLN A 49 4.14 6.58 8.18
N TYR A 50 3.67 6.10 9.33
CA TYR A 50 2.31 5.56 9.49
C TYR A 50 1.23 6.57 9.04
N ASP A 51 1.30 7.79 9.55
CA ASP A 51 0.28 8.81 9.26
C ASP A 51 0.23 9.15 7.77
N LEU A 52 1.39 9.32 7.14
CA LEU A 52 1.52 9.60 5.71
C LEU A 52 1.01 8.44 4.84
N ILE A 53 1.35 7.19 5.20
CA ILE A 53 0.85 5.99 4.50
C ILE A 53 -0.68 5.95 4.58
N MET A 54 -1.25 6.19 5.77
CA MET A 54 -2.69 6.16 5.97
C MET A 54 -3.40 7.26 5.19
N GLU A 55 -2.86 8.47 5.18
CA GLU A 55 -3.38 9.60 4.39
C GLU A 55 -3.42 9.24 2.89
N ILE A 56 -2.31 8.74 2.34
CA ILE A 56 -2.23 8.31 0.94
C ILE A 56 -3.24 7.19 0.65
N LEU A 57 -3.36 6.19 1.52
CA LEU A 57 -4.27 5.07 1.28
C LEU A 57 -5.75 5.48 1.39
N GLU A 58 -6.10 6.40 2.28
CA GLU A 58 -7.46 6.95 2.37
C GLU A 58 -7.80 7.81 1.15
N ASP A 59 -6.91 8.70 0.70
CA ASP A 59 -7.11 9.51 -0.50
C ASP A 59 -7.30 8.67 -1.77
N LEU A 60 -6.61 7.54 -1.84
CA LEU A 60 -6.67 6.61 -2.97
C LEU A 60 -7.81 5.58 -2.82
N LYS A 61 -8.46 5.50 -1.67
CA LYS A 61 -9.38 4.40 -1.32
C LYS A 61 -10.52 4.22 -2.32
N GLU A 62 -11.21 5.30 -2.66
CA GLU A 62 -12.37 5.25 -3.55
C GLU A 62 -11.99 4.88 -4.98
N ARG A 63 -10.92 5.52 -5.49
CA ARG A 63 -10.46 5.33 -6.87
C ARG A 63 -9.90 3.93 -7.11
N PHE A 64 -9.21 3.37 -6.11
CA PHE A 64 -8.48 2.11 -6.23
C PHE A 64 -9.20 0.91 -5.57
N LYS A 65 -10.36 1.15 -4.97
CA LYS A 65 -11.15 0.17 -4.19
C LYS A 65 -10.32 -0.50 -3.11
N ILE A 66 -9.59 0.31 -2.35
CA ILE A 66 -8.71 -0.17 -1.26
C ILE A 66 -9.59 -0.62 -0.09
N LYS A 67 -9.29 -1.80 0.46
CA LYS A 67 -9.93 -2.34 1.66
C LYS A 67 -8.86 -2.81 2.64
N PHE A 68 -8.90 -2.28 3.85
CA PHE A 68 -8.05 -2.69 4.96
C PHE A 68 -8.50 -4.06 5.50
N LEU A 69 -7.54 -4.91 5.87
CA LEU A 69 -7.74 -6.27 6.37
C LEU A 69 -7.21 -6.46 7.78
#